data_AF-A0A1G9V7N9-F1
#
_entry.id   AF-A0A1G9V7N9-F1
#
_cell.length_a   1.000
_cell.length_b   1.000
_cell.length_c   1.000
_cell.angle_alpha   90.00
_cell.angle_beta   90.00
_cell.angle_gamma   90.00
#
_symmetry.space_group_name_H-M   'P 1'
#
loop_
_entity.id
_entity.type
_entity.pdbx_description
1 polymer ?
#
loop_
_entity_poly.entity_id
_entity_poly.type
_entity_poly.pdbx_seq_one_letter_code
_entity_poly.pdbx_strand_id
1 'polypeptide(L)'
;MDYSILLFFLLLFVPDITMVGYLLNSRTGSLVYNIGHSLILPGILLFIAYLGGLSLLLTVALIWIAHIYLDRSLGFGLKYSKGFKVTHLQKID
;
A
#
# COMPACT_ATOMS: atom_id res chain seq x y z
N MET A 1 -6.57 -16.52 -18.52
CA MET A 1 -5.87 -15.27 -18.17
C MET A 1 -4.40 -15.56 -18.25
N ASP A 2 -3.67 -14.88 -19.11
CA ASP A 2 -2.22 -14.97 -19.13
C ASP A 2 -1.71 -14.16 -17.93
N TYR A 3 -1.24 -14.86 -16.90
CA TYR A 3 -0.75 -14.23 -15.68
C TYR A 3 0.71 -13.80 -15.89
N SER A 4 0.93 -12.50 -16.02
CA SER A 4 2.27 -11.93 -16.16
C SER A 4 2.92 -11.72 -14.79
N ILE A 5 3.99 -12.47 -14.53
CA ILE A 5 4.84 -12.31 -13.34
C ILE A 5 5.39 -10.89 -13.28
N LEU A 6 5.75 -10.30 -14.43
CA LEU A 6 6.24 -8.93 -14.50
C LEU A 6 5.17 -7.92 -14.05
N LEU A 7 3.93 -8.09 -14.52
CA LEU A 7 2.82 -7.23 -14.12
C LEU A 7 2.51 -7.35 -12.63
N PHE A 8 2.60 -8.55 -12.07
CA PHE A 8 2.46 -8.77 -10.63
C PHE A 8 3.47 -7.93 -9.84
N PHE A 9 4.76 -8.03 -10.16
CA PHE A 9 5.78 -7.25 -9.45
C PHE A 9 5.63 -5.74 -9.67
N LEU A 10 5.27 -5.29 -10.88
CA LEU A 10 4.99 -3.88 -11.14
C LEU A 10 3.86 -3.38 -10.23
N LEU A 11 2.72 -4.06 -10.20
CA LEU A 11 1.57 -3.68 -9.38
C LEU A 11 1.87 -3.81 -7.88
N LEU A 12 2.72 -4.75 -7.48
CA LEU A 12 3.15 -4.91 -6.09
C LEU A 12 3.84 -3.64 -5.58
N PHE A 13 4.72 -3.02 -6.36
CA PHE A 13 5.46 -1.82 -5.94
C PHE A 13 4.73 -0.49 -6.22
N VAL A 14 3.59 -0.49 -6.91
CA VAL A 14 2.82 0.75 -7.20
C VAL A 14 2.45 1.53 -5.93
N PRO A 15 1.98 0.93 -4.83
CA PRO A 15 1.60 1.69 -3.64
C PRO A 15 2.77 2.46 -3.00
N ASP A 16 4.02 2.03 -3.21
CA ASP A 16 5.21 2.71 -2.68
C ASP A 16 5.47 4.08 -3.32
N ILE A 17 4.86 4.38 -4.46
CA ILE A 17 4.87 5.73 -5.06
C ILE A 17 4.35 6.77 -4.06
N THR A 18 3.49 6.37 -3.11
CA THR A 18 3.00 7.25 -2.05
C THR A 18 4.09 7.80 -1.12
N MET A 19 5.29 7.20 -1.12
CA MET A 19 6.45 7.75 -0.42
C MET A 19 6.93 9.10 -1.01
N VAL A 20 6.55 9.46 -2.24
CA VAL A 20 6.92 10.73 -2.88
C VAL A 20 6.51 11.95 -2.04
N GLY A 21 5.48 11.83 -1.20
CA GLY A 21 5.07 12.90 -0.28
C GLY A 21 6.16 13.32 0.71
N TYR A 22 7.13 12.44 1.00
CA TYR A 22 8.27 12.76 1.86
C TYR A 22 9.26 13.75 1.23
N LEU A 23 9.19 13.97 -0.09
CA LEU A 23 9.97 15.03 -0.76
C LEU A 23 9.55 16.44 -0.33
N LEU A 24 8.30 16.61 0.12
CA LEU A 24 7.78 17.92 0.56
C LEU A 24 8.09 18.17 2.03
N ASN A 25 7.71 17.24 2.91
CA ASN A 25 8.02 17.23 4.35
C ASN A 25 7.51 15.93 5.01
N SER A 26 7.92 15.68 6.25
CA SER A 26 7.52 14.49 7.03
C SER A 26 6.01 14.38 7.27
N ARG A 27 5.28 15.51 7.40
CA ARG A 27 3.84 15.50 7.66
C ARG A 27 3.09 15.04 6.41
N THR A 28 3.34 15.69 5.27
CA THR A 28 2.76 15.32 3.98
C THR A 28 3.15 13.90 3.59
N GLY A 29 4.42 13.53 3.75
CA GLY A 29 4.90 12.17 3.49
C GLY A 29 4.17 11.11 4.32
N SER A 30 4.06 11.30 5.63
CA SER A 30 3.34 10.35 6.49
C SER A 30 1.86 10.21 6.11
N LEU A 31 1.20 11.31 5.72
CA LEU A 31 -0.19 11.30 5.34
C LEU A 31 -0.41 10.57 4.01
N VAL A 32 0.35 10.91 2.98
CA VAL A 32 0.23 10.29 1.64
C VAL A 32 0.58 8.80 1.71
N TYR A 33 1.65 8.44 2.42
CA TYR A 33 2.02 7.04 2.64
C TYR A 33 0.93 6.25 3.36
N ASN A 34 0.38 6.80 4.46
CA ASN A 34 -0.67 6.12 5.23
C ASN A 34 -1.96 5.93 4.43
N ILE A 35 -2.28 6.85 3.51
CA ILE A 35 -3.41 6.68 2.58
C ILE A 35 -3.14 5.50 1.65
N GLY A 36 -1.96 5.43 1.03
CA GLY A 36 -1.57 4.31 0.16
C GLY A 36 -1.47 2.95 0.85
N HIS A 37 -1.16 2.96 2.15
CA HIS A 37 -0.98 1.76 2.98
C HIS A 37 -2.16 1.49 3.94
N SER A 38 -3.30 2.14 3.69
CA SER A 38 -4.56 1.84 4.36
C SER A 38 -5.21 0.61 3.74
N LEU A 39 -5.71 -0.31 4.58
CA LEU A 39 -6.50 -1.47 4.10
C LEU A 39 -7.92 -1.08 3.66
N ILE A 40 -8.38 0.14 3.98
CA ILE A 40 -9.74 0.59 3.66
C ILE A 40 -9.92 0.68 2.15
N LEU A 41 -8.98 1.32 1.44
CA LEU A 41 -9.06 1.52 -0.01
C LEU A 41 -9.08 0.19 -0.79
N PRO A 42 -8.10 -0.71 -0.63
CA PRO A 42 -8.12 -1.99 -1.33
C PRO A 42 -9.24 -2.91 -0.82
N GLY A 43 -9.69 -2.78 0.43
CA GLY A 43 -10.85 -3.51 0.94
C GLY A 43 -12.16 -3.12 0.25
N ILE A 44 -12.40 -1.81 0.06
CA ILE A 44 -13.55 -1.32 -0.71
C ILE A 44 -13.44 -1.77 -2.17
N LEU A 45 -12.25 -1.67 -2.77
CA LEU A 45 -12.00 -2.11 -4.14
C LEU A 45 -12.27 -3.61 -4.30
N LEU A 46 -11.82 -4.43 -3.35
CA LEU A 46 -12.06 -5.87 -3.33
C LEU A 46 -13.56 -6.17 -3.29
N PHE A 47 -14.30 -5.50 -2.43
CA PHE A 47 -15.75 -5.69 -2.28
C PHE A 47 -16.52 -5.34 -3.55
N ILE A 48 -16.22 -4.17 -4.15
CA ILE A 48 -16.83 -3.73 -5.41
C ILE A 48 -16.47 -4.70 -6.54
N ALA A 49 -15.20 -5.12 -6.63
CA ALA A 49 -14.73 -6.01 -7.68
C ALA A 49 -15.39 -7.39 -7.59
N TYR A 50 -15.54 -7.92 -6.37
CA TYR A 50 -16.18 -9.19 -6.12
C TYR A 50 -17.66 -9.17 -6.50
N LEU A 51 -18.41 -8.18 -6.03
CA LEU A 51 -19.85 -8.06 -6.36
C LEU A 51 -20.10 -7.78 -7.84
N GLY A 52 -19.22 -7.01 -8.48
CA GLY A 52 -19.32 -6.67 -9.90
C GLY A 52 -18.76 -7.72 -10.85
N GLY A 53 -18.17 -8.82 -10.36
CA GLY A 53 -17.51 -9.82 -11.21
C GLY A 53 -16.30 -9.27 -11.99
N LEU A 54 -15.66 -8.21 -11.49
CA LEU A 54 -14.60 -7.48 -12.18
C LEU A 54 -13.23 -8.10 -11.87
N SER A 55 -12.87 -9.13 -12.62
CA SER A 55 -11.66 -9.94 -12.42
C SER A 55 -10.35 -9.13 -12.37
N LEU A 56 -10.24 -8.07 -13.18
CA LEU A 56 -9.07 -7.18 -13.17
C LEU A 56 -8.96 -6.38 -11.88
N LEU A 57 -10.05 -5.75 -11.43
CA LEU A 57 -10.07 -5.00 -10.17
C LEU A 57 -9.84 -5.92 -8.97
N LEU A 58 -10.37 -7.14 -9.03
CA LEU A 58 -10.15 -8.15 -7.99
C LEU A 58 -8.66 -8.47 -7.85
N THR A 59 -7.98 -8.66 -8.99
CA THR A 59 -6.54 -8.93 -9.03
C THR A 59 -5.74 -7.75 -8.47
N VAL A 60 -6.06 -6.51 -8.87
CA VAL A 60 -5.42 -5.30 -8.35
C VAL A 60 -5.63 -5.17 -6.84
N ALA A 61 -6.85 -5.39 -6.34
CA ALA A 61 -7.15 -5.31 -4.91
C ALA A 61 -6.36 -6.35 -4.10
N LEU A 62 -6.27 -7.59 -4.58
CA LEU A 62 -5.51 -8.65 -3.92
C LEU A 62 -4.00 -8.37 -3.89
N ILE A 63 -3.43 -7.89 -5.00
CA ILE A 63 -2.01 -7.52 -5.06
C ILE A 63 -1.72 -6.34 -4.11
N TRP A 64 -2.60 -5.35 -4.05
CA TRP A 64 -2.45 -4.21 -3.15
C TRP A 64 -2.53 -4.65 -1.67
N ILE A 65 -3.46 -5.53 -1.32
CA ILE A 65 -3.53 -6.12 0.03
C ILE A 65 -2.24 -6.88 0.35
N ALA A 66 -1.73 -7.69 -0.58
CA ALA A 66 -0.48 -8.43 -0.41
C ALA A 66 0.71 -7.48 -0.18
N HIS A 67 0.80 -6.37 -0.91
CA HIS A 67 1.80 -5.33 -0.69
C HIS A 67 1.76 -4.77 0.74
N ILE A 68 0.56 -4.39 1.22
CA ILE A 68 0.41 -3.81 2.57
C ILE A 68 0.84 -4.80 3.66
N TYR A 69 0.49 -6.09 3.52
CA TYR A 69 0.92 -7.09 4.49
C TYR A 69 2.42 -7.40 4.40
N LEU A 70 3.01 -7.37 3.20
CA LEU A 70 4.45 -7.49 3.00
C LEU A 70 5.19 -6.33 3.70
N ASP A 71 4.80 -5.09 3.43
CA ASP A 71 5.32 -3.87 4.07
C ASP A 71 5.28 -4.00 5.62
N ARG A 72 4.15 -4.42 6.18
CA ARG A 72 3.99 -4.65 7.63
C ARG A 72 4.84 -5.79 8.17
N SER A 73 5.01 -6.87 7.41
CA SER A 73 5.87 -8.00 7.80
C SER A 73 7.35 -7.62 7.85
N LEU A 74 7.76 -6.63 7.03
CA LEU A 74 9.11 -6.07 7.03
C LEU A 74 9.32 -5.02 8.16
N GLY A 75 8.31 -4.81 9.01
CA GLY A 75 8.36 -3.85 10.12
C GLY A 75 7.99 -2.42 9.72
N PHE A 76 7.61 -2.18 8.46
CA PHE A 76 7.07 -0.90 8.04
C PHE A 76 5.60 -0.79 8.48
N GLY A 77 5.34 0.07 9.45
CA GLY A 77 3.99 0.40 9.89
C GLY A 77 3.51 1.74 9.32
N LEU A 78 2.24 2.06 9.60
CA LEU A 78 1.73 3.43 9.51
C LEU A 78 2.68 4.42 10.20
N LYS A 79 2.93 5.53 9.52
CA LYS A 79 3.97 6.51 9.82
C LYS A 79 3.39 7.66 10.65
N TYR A 80 4.16 8.12 11.63
CA TYR A 80 3.87 9.37 12.33
C TYR A 80 4.50 10.57 11.62
N SER A 81 3.94 11.77 11.85
CA SER A 81 4.48 13.03 11.31
C SER A 81 5.86 13.40 11.87
N LYS A 82 6.33 12.70 12.91
CA LYS A 82 7.63 12.89 13.57
C LYS A 82 8.83 12.37 12.75
N GLY A 83 8.60 11.68 11.63
CA GLY A 83 9.64 11.22 10.71
C GLY A 83 9.41 9.79 10.22
N PHE A 84 10.09 9.41 9.14
CA PHE A 84 9.89 8.12 8.45
C PHE A 84 10.15 6.87 9.31
N LYS A 85 11.10 6.98 10.25
CA LYS A 85 11.52 5.88 11.12
C LYS A 85 10.59 5.62 12.31
N VAL A 86 9.63 6.51 12.56
CA VAL A 86 8.68 6.37 13.69
C VAL A 86 7.37 5.84 13.15
N THR A 87 7.09 4.57 13.44
CA THR A 87 5.86 3.89 13.02
C THR A 87 5.10 3.35 14.22
N HIS A 88 3.87 2.89 14.01
CA HIS A 88 3.10 2.21 15.06
C HIS A 88 3.64 0.82 15.42
N LEU A 89 4.41 0.17 14.53
CA LEU A 89 4.97 -1.17 14.78
C LEU A 89 6.34 -1.10 15.45
N GLN A 90 7.15 -0.13 15.04
CA GLN A 90 8.51 0.02 15.57
C GLN A 90 9.02 1.46 15.42
N LYS A 91 9.95 1.84 16.30
CA LYS A 91 10.83 3.00 16.15
C LYS A 91 12.20 2.47 15.74
N ILE A 92 12.63 2.80 14.53
CA ILE A 92 13.99 2.50 14.08
C ILE A 92 14.85 3.69 14.52
N ASP A 93 15.83 3.47 15.38
CA ASP A 93 16.80 4.50 15.74
C ASP A 93 17.88 4.61 14.64
#